data_AF-W6MEK9-F1
#
_entry.id   AF-W6MEK9-F1
#
_cell.length_a   1.000
_cell.length_b   1.000
_cell.length_c   1.000
_cell.angle_alpha   90.00
_cell.angle_beta   90.00
_cell.angle_gamma   90.00
#
_symmetry.space_group_name_H-M   'P 1'
#
loop_
_entity.id
_entity.type
_entity.pdbx_description
1 polymer ?
#
loop_
_entity_poly.entity_id
_entity_poly.type
_entity_poly.pdbx_seq_one_letter_code
_entity_poly.pdbx_strand_id
1 'polypeptide(L)'
;MNERRASSRPTWWSLTLCMGLTALGSSRAPAQAAAITATPVEHTRFEEVSDEAFARHWSLTAEDVTKYREYMNVEGRYFYAHLDPVMVLGIIETDPVKRGRYAEQYLKAERRRVSDQTGFASLVAATQLKWFGLEALFDFSKLPQAANSPGYWRARADRLGLATPPAFSPLPENPAQRDPATTVPPVTPQAGDTVDLLIDADCQEACYQKLNQVLKTPGVRVQLYGRGFKDTQGLLAWMEKWPVPAETRADAVARVAPRRFDPVIFGGLGNGKSPVALLRRQGAVRAKL
;
A
#
# COMPACT_ATOMS: atom_id res chain seq x y z
N MET A 1 51.42 8.63 -67.56
CA MET A 1 51.19 7.71 -68.69
C MET A 1 49.70 7.78 -69.01
N ASN A 2 49.32 8.50 -70.06
CA ASN A 2 49.13 7.96 -71.44
C ASN A 2 48.16 6.77 -71.40
N GLU A 3 47.02 6.71 -72.08
CA GLU A 3 46.62 7.40 -73.31
C GLU A 3 45.10 7.30 -73.57
N ARG A 4 44.55 8.41 -74.06
CA ARG A 4 43.68 8.61 -75.23
C ARG A 4 42.49 7.67 -75.56
N ARG A 5 41.36 8.38 -75.78
CA ARG A 5 40.38 8.36 -76.92
C ARG A 5 39.56 7.06 -77.12
N ALA A 6 38.29 7.11 -77.51
CA ALA A 6 37.68 7.91 -78.57
C ALA A 6 36.16 8.09 -78.34
N SER A 7 35.57 9.27 -78.60
CA SER A 7 34.71 9.59 -79.78
C SER A 7 33.60 8.56 -80.04
N SER A 8 32.33 8.90 -80.25
CA SER A 8 31.80 9.99 -81.08
C SER A 8 30.28 10.14 -80.90
N ARG A 9 29.83 11.39 -81.06
CA ARG A 9 28.47 11.94 -81.23
C ARG A 9 27.66 11.28 -82.38
N PRO A 10 26.48 11.83 -82.76
CA PRO A 10 25.19 11.97 -82.07
C PRO A 10 24.10 11.36 -83.00
N THR A 11 22.94 12.00 -83.19
CA THR A 11 21.85 11.68 -84.16
C THR A 11 20.91 10.53 -83.74
N TRP A 12 19.58 10.64 -83.75
CA TRP A 12 18.65 11.53 -84.45
C TRP A 12 17.36 11.78 -83.66
N TRP A 13 16.67 12.85 -84.04
CA TRP A 13 15.32 13.21 -83.66
C TRP A 13 14.32 12.08 -83.89
N SER A 14 13.30 11.99 -83.03
CA SER A 14 11.90 12.22 -83.43
C SER A 14 10.99 12.27 -82.21
N LEU A 15 10.21 13.35 -82.16
CA LEU A 15 9.03 13.54 -81.33
C LEU A 15 7.98 12.48 -81.70
N THR A 16 7.48 11.74 -80.70
CA THR A 16 6.11 11.24 -80.77
C THR A 16 5.45 11.34 -79.40
N LEU A 17 4.41 12.17 -79.36
CA LEU A 17 3.50 12.41 -78.25
C LEU A 17 2.59 11.17 -78.07
N CYS A 18 2.70 10.47 -76.95
CA CYS A 18 1.66 9.55 -76.49
C CYS A 18 1.30 9.86 -75.04
N MET A 19 0.01 10.12 -74.88
CA MET A 19 -0.72 10.45 -73.66
C MET A 19 -1.13 9.15 -72.96
N GLY A 20 -0.95 9.07 -71.63
CA GLY A 20 -1.76 8.19 -70.78
C GLY A 20 -1.04 7.04 -70.06
N LEU A 21 -1.38 6.92 -68.77
CA LEU A 21 -1.03 5.88 -67.78
C LEU A 21 0.29 6.04 -67.01
N THR A 22 0.28 6.90 -66.00
CA THR A 22 1.15 6.75 -64.83
C THR A 22 0.78 5.45 -64.11
N ALA A 23 1.56 4.40 -64.37
CA ALA A 23 1.61 3.23 -63.50
C ALA A 23 2.07 3.71 -62.11
N LEU A 24 1.23 3.53 -61.09
CA LEU A 24 1.67 3.59 -59.70
C LEU A 24 2.68 2.46 -59.51
N GLY A 25 3.96 2.78 -59.61
CA GLY A 25 5.04 1.90 -59.20
C GLY A 25 4.93 1.68 -57.69
N SER A 26 4.43 0.52 -57.30
CA SER A 26 4.51 0.02 -55.92
C SER A 26 5.97 0.01 -55.49
N SER A 27 6.38 1.06 -54.77
CA SER A 27 7.67 1.13 -54.11
C SER A 27 7.63 0.16 -52.94
N ARG A 28 7.97 -1.11 -53.20
CA ARG A 28 8.12 -2.12 -52.15
C ARG A 28 9.47 -1.86 -51.49
N ALA A 29 9.46 -1.10 -50.40
CA ALA A 29 10.62 -1.01 -49.51
C ALA A 29 10.99 -2.44 -49.08
N PRO A 30 12.28 -2.83 -49.09
CA PRO A 30 12.69 -4.12 -48.57
C PRO A 30 12.31 -4.17 -47.09
N ALA A 31 11.40 -5.07 -46.73
CA ALA A 31 11.15 -5.41 -45.35
C ALA A 31 12.44 -6.05 -44.81
N GLN A 32 13.24 -5.27 -44.09
CA GLN A 32 14.33 -5.79 -43.29
C GLN A 32 13.69 -6.71 -42.24
N ALA A 33 13.79 -8.01 -42.45
CA ALA A 33 13.50 -8.98 -41.43
C ALA A 33 14.52 -8.73 -40.31
N ALA A 34 14.11 -7.97 -39.29
CA ALA A 34 14.88 -7.85 -38.07
C ALA A 34 15.05 -9.27 -37.53
N ALA A 35 16.28 -9.79 -37.55
CA ALA A 35 16.59 -11.06 -36.96
C ALA A 35 16.25 -10.96 -35.47
N ILE A 36 15.20 -11.66 -35.04
CA ILE A 36 14.86 -11.81 -33.63
C ILE A 36 16.02 -12.59 -33.00
N THR A 37 16.95 -11.85 -32.42
CA THR A 37 18.07 -12.43 -31.69
C THR A 37 17.54 -12.77 -30.30
N ALA A 38 17.54 -14.05 -29.94
CA ALA A 38 17.11 -14.48 -28.61
C ALA A 38 17.99 -13.78 -27.56
N THR A 39 17.39 -12.94 -26.73
CA THR A 39 18.06 -12.37 -25.57
C THR A 39 18.23 -13.49 -24.54
N PRO A 40 19.46 -13.85 -24.14
CA PRO A 40 19.64 -14.80 -23.06
C PRO A 40 19.04 -14.19 -21.79
N VAL A 41 18.02 -14.84 -21.24
CA VAL A 41 17.50 -14.52 -19.90
C VAL A 41 18.44 -15.18 -18.91
N GLU A 42 19.31 -14.39 -18.28
CA GLU A 42 20.05 -14.86 -17.11
C GLU A 42 19.07 -15.01 -15.95
N HIS A 43 18.77 -16.25 -15.59
CA HIS A 43 18.06 -16.54 -14.35
C HIS A 43 19.04 -16.39 -13.19
N THR A 44 18.63 -15.69 -12.13
CA THR A 44 19.37 -15.66 -10.86
C THR A 44 19.61 -17.09 -10.40
N ARG A 45 20.87 -17.53 -10.45
CA ARG A 45 21.27 -18.83 -9.91
C ARG A 45 21.55 -18.64 -8.43
N PHE A 46 20.66 -19.16 -7.59
CA PHE A 46 20.93 -19.23 -6.16
C PHE A 46 22.06 -20.23 -5.93
N GLU A 47 23.00 -19.89 -5.04
CA GLU A 47 24.04 -20.82 -4.62
C GLU A 47 23.39 -22.06 -3.98
N GLU A 48 23.97 -23.23 -4.24
CA GLU A 48 23.52 -24.45 -3.59
C GLU A 48 23.81 -24.35 -2.09
N VAL A 49 22.74 -24.42 -1.30
CA VAL A 49 22.83 -24.46 0.16
C VAL A 49 23.43 -25.81 0.56
N SER A 50 24.48 -25.79 1.40
CA SER A 50 25.09 -27.03 1.90
C SER A 50 24.08 -27.89 2.65
N ASP A 51 24.30 -29.21 2.67
CA ASP A 51 23.41 -30.13 3.36
C ASP A 51 23.33 -29.85 4.86
N GLU A 52 24.41 -29.37 5.48
CA GLU A 52 24.41 -28.98 6.90
C GLU A 52 23.58 -27.71 7.14
N ALA A 53 23.65 -26.73 6.24
CA ALA A 53 22.82 -25.53 6.33
C ALA A 53 21.34 -25.86 6.11
N PHE A 54 21.05 -26.71 5.13
CA PHE A 54 19.70 -27.19 4.85
C PHE A 54 19.12 -27.99 6.01
N ALA A 55 19.89 -28.94 6.54
CA ALA A 55 19.52 -29.76 7.71
C ALA A 55 19.22 -28.88 8.92
N ARG A 56 20.10 -27.92 9.25
CA ARG A 56 19.89 -27.00 10.38
C ARG A 56 18.64 -26.15 10.21
N HIS A 57 18.41 -25.60 9.01
CA HIS A 57 17.25 -24.75 8.77
C HIS A 57 15.93 -25.51 8.99
N TRP A 58 15.86 -26.75 8.52
CA TRP A 58 14.65 -27.57 8.60
C TRP A 58 14.59 -28.48 9.84
N SER A 59 15.61 -28.41 10.73
CA SER A 59 15.75 -29.32 11.88
C SER A 59 15.72 -30.80 11.49
N LEU A 60 16.36 -31.12 10.37
CA LEU A 60 16.47 -32.45 9.79
C LEU A 60 17.81 -33.11 10.15
N THR A 61 17.83 -34.43 10.14
CA THR A 61 19.09 -35.21 10.20
C THR A 61 19.71 -35.33 8.81
N ALA A 62 20.98 -35.75 8.72
CA ALA A 62 21.63 -36.00 7.43
C ALA A 62 20.92 -37.11 6.62
N GLU A 63 20.37 -38.13 7.29
CA GLU A 63 19.55 -39.18 6.66
C GLU A 63 18.29 -38.57 6.04
N ASP A 64 17.60 -37.69 6.78
CA ASP A 64 16.39 -37.03 6.32
C ASP A 64 16.66 -36.16 5.08
N VAL A 65 17.79 -35.44 5.05
CA VAL A 65 18.21 -34.64 3.88
C VAL A 65 18.48 -35.53 2.67
N THR A 66 19.21 -36.63 2.86
CA THR A 66 19.49 -37.59 1.78
C THR A 66 18.19 -38.15 1.21
N LYS A 67 17.30 -38.64 2.07
CA LYS A 67 15.98 -39.17 1.69
C LYS A 67 15.13 -38.14 0.93
N TYR A 68 15.09 -36.90 1.42
CA TYR A 68 14.38 -35.81 0.77
C TYR A 68 14.94 -35.54 -0.64
N ARG A 69 16.27 -35.40 -0.77
CA ARG A 69 16.90 -35.09 -2.06
C ARG A 69 16.74 -36.22 -3.08
N GLU A 70 16.91 -37.47 -2.66
CA GLU A 70 16.66 -38.63 -3.52
C GLU A 70 15.24 -38.63 -4.06
N TYR A 71 14.25 -38.39 -3.18
CA TYR A 71 12.85 -38.31 -3.58
C TYR A 71 12.56 -37.14 -4.53
N MET A 72 13.11 -35.97 -4.24
CA MET A 72 12.96 -34.78 -5.08
C MET A 72 13.65 -34.94 -6.45
N ASN A 73 14.74 -35.70 -6.53
CA ASN A 73 15.44 -36.00 -7.78
C ASN A 73 14.65 -36.90 -8.73
N VAL A 74 13.58 -37.55 -8.26
CA VAL A 74 12.69 -38.38 -9.07
C VAL A 74 11.33 -37.70 -9.28
N GLU A 75 10.27 -38.21 -8.67
CA GLU A 75 8.90 -37.70 -8.80
C GLU A 75 8.65 -36.43 -7.97
N GLY A 76 9.36 -36.26 -6.84
CA GLY A 76 9.07 -35.21 -5.88
C GLY A 76 9.14 -33.80 -6.46
N ARG A 77 10.07 -33.54 -7.39
CA ARG A 77 10.19 -32.24 -8.09
C ARG A 77 8.94 -31.84 -8.88
N TYR A 78 8.13 -32.79 -9.33
CA TYR A 78 6.94 -32.48 -10.13
C TYR A 78 5.72 -32.21 -9.27
N PHE A 79 5.58 -32.93 -8.15
CA PHE A 79 4.39 -32.84 -7.31
C PHE A 79 4.56 -31.94 -6.09
N TYR A 80 5.77 -31.87 -5.53
CA TYR A 80 5.98 -31.36 -4.18
C TYR A 80 7.06 -30.28 -4.06
N ALA A 81 7.53 -29.73 -5.18
CA ALA A 81 8.53 -28.64 -5.17
C ALA A 81 8.08 -27.37 -4.43
N HIS A 82 6.77 -27.20 -4.24
CA HIS A 82 6.17 -26.07 -3.53
C HIS A 82 5.95 -26.33 -2.03
N LEU A 83 6.22 -27.56 -1.56
CA LEU A 83 6.04 -27.95 -0.16
C LEU A 83 7.35 -27.85 0.60
N ASP A 84 7.24 -27.63 1.91
CA ASP A 84 8.41 -27.68 2.77
C ASP A 84 8.96 -29.12 2.91
N PRO A 85 10.28 -29.28 3.07
CA PRO A 85 10.91 -30.60 3.13
C PRO A 85 10.38 -31.52 4.22
N VAL A 86 9.99 -30.96 5.37
CA VAL A 86 9.44 -31.72 6.50
C VAL A 86 8.07 -32.30 6.14
N MET A 87 7.22 -31.53 5.46
CA MET A 87 5.93 -31.99 4.95
C MET A 87 6.10 -33.07 3.89
N VAL A 88 7.04 -32.91 2.94
CA VAL A 88 7.34 -33.94 1.93
C VAL A 88 7.77 -35.23 2.61
N LEU A 89 8.73 -35.15 3.54
CA LEU A 89 9.19 -36.31 4.32
C LEU A 89 8.03 -36.97 5.08
N GLY A 90 7.14 -36.20 5.70
CA GLY A 90 5.95 -36.72 6.36
C GLY A 90 4.98 -37.46 5.44
N ILE A 91 4.78 -36.96 4.21
CA ILE A 91 3.91 -37.60 3.20
C ILE A 91 4.49 -38.95 2.76
N ILE A 92 5.79 -39.00 2.46
CA ILE A 92 6.44 -40.21 1.90
C ILE A 92 6.89 -41.23 2.94
N GLU A 93 6.99 -40.84 4.22
CA GLU A 93 7.45 -41.71 5.29
C GLU A 93 6.43 -42.81 5.60
N THR A 94 6.83 -44.08 5.61
CA THR A 94 5.93 -45.21 5.90
C THR A 94 5.99 -45.66 7.36
N ASP A 95 7.09 -45.38 8.05
CA ASP A 95 7.23 -45.65 9.48
C ASP A 95 6.38 -44.65 10.30
N PRO A 96 5.38 -45.11 11.06
CA PRO A 96 4.50 -44.23 11.82
C PRO A 96 5.24 -43.39 12.88
N VAL A 97 6.35 -43.88 13.43
CA VAL A 97 7.14 -43.15 14.43
C VAL A 97 7.88 -41.99 13.76
N LYS A 98 8.58 -42.27 12.65
CA LYS A 98 9.27 -41.22 11.88
C LYS A 98 8.27 -40.22 11.30
N ARG A 99 7.12 -40.69 10.79
CA ARG A 99 6.03 -39.82 10.29
C ARG A 99 5.48 -38.92 11.40
N GLY A 100 5.29 -39.45 12.60
CA GLY A 100 4.89 -38.68 13.78
C GLY A 100 5.89 -37.58 14.15
N ARG A 101 7.20 -37.88 14.10
CA ARG A 101 8.27 -36.89 14.31
C ARG A 101 8.18 -35.74 13.30
N TYR A 102 8.01 -36.03 12.01
CA TYR A 102 7.87 -34.97 10.99
C TYR A 102 6.60 -34.14 11.20
N ALA A 103 5.48 -34.77 11.56
CA ALA A 103 4.24 -34.05 11.86
C ALA A 103 4.41 -33.07 13.03
N GLU A 104 5.12 -33.47 14.09
CA GLU A 104 5.42 -32.59 15.22
C GLU A 104 6.36 -31.44 14.82
N GLN A 105 7.41 -31.72 14.04
CA GLN A 105 8.33 -30.71 13.52
C GLN A 105 7.59 -29.69 12.65
N TYR A 106 6.75 -30.16 11.72
CA TYR A 106 5.93 -29.32 10.85
C TYR A 106 5.01 -28.41 11.68
N LEU A 107 4.26 -28.97 12.63
CA LEU A 107 3.31 -28.20 13.43
C LEU A 107 4.00 -27.10 14.26
N LYS A 108 5.17 -27.41 14.85
CA LYS A 108 5.95 -26.43 15.61
C LYS A 108 6.43 -25.29 14.71
N ALA A 109 6.96 -25.61 13.53
CA ALA A 109 7.40 -24.62 12.56
C ALA A 109 6.23 -23.76 12.05
N GLU A 110 5.11 -24.38 11.69
CA GLU A 110 3.93 -23.68 11.17
C GLU A 110 3.33 -22.72 12.20
N ARG A 111 3.26 -23.14 13.47
CA ARG A 111 2.83 -22.25 14.56
C ARG A 111 3.70 -21.01 14.66
N ARG A 112 5.02 -21.14 14.46
CA ARG A 112 5.94 -20.00 14.44
C ARG A 112 5.68 -19.10 13.23
N ARG A 113 5.57 -19.67 12.02
CA ARG A 113 5.27 -18.89 10.79
C ARG A 113 3.98 -18.09 10.93
N VAL A 114 2.91 -18.70 11.43
CA VAL A 114 1.63 -18.02 11.68
C VAL A 114 1.79 -16.91 12.71
N SER A 115 2.55 -17.15 13.79
CA SER A 115 2.84 -16.12 14.79
C SER A 115 3.59 -14.92 14.19
N ASP A 116 4.58 -15.17 13.33
CA ASP A 116 5.36 -14.11 12.68
C ASP A 116 4.49 -13.31 11.70
N GLN A 117 3.68 -13.99 10.88
CA GLN A 117 2.76 -13.37 9.93
C GLN A 117 1.69 -12.53 10.63
N THR A 118 1.05 -13.08 11.67
CA THR A 118 0.01 -12.38 12.42
C THR A 118 0.59 -11.23 13.24
N GLY A 119 1.77 -11.41 13.85
CA GLY A 119 2.50 -10.35 14.53
C GLY A 119 2.84 -9.18 13.61
N PHE A 120 3.33 -9.46 12.40
CA PHE A 120 3.57 -8.44 11.40
C PHE A 120 2.28 -7.76 10.93
N ALA A 121 1.21 -8.52 10.65
CA ALA A 121 -0.08 -7.96 10.26
C ALA A 121 -0.66 -7.02 11.33
N SER A 122 -0.56 -7.38 12.61
CA SER A 122 -0.94 -6.51 13.73
C SER A 122 -0.08 -5.24 13.78
N LEU A 123 1.23 -5.34 13.55
CA LEU A 123 2.11 -4.19 13.50
C LEU A 123 1.78 -3.25 12.32
N VAL A 124 1.45 -3.80 11.15
CA VAL A 124 0.99 -3.02 9.99
C VAL A 124 -0.30 -2.27 10.34
N ALA A 125 -1.29 -2.94 10.94
CA ALA A 125 -2.54 -2.30 11.36
C ALA A 125 -2.31 -1.18 12.38
N ALA A 126 -1.45 -1.41 13.38
CA ALA A 126 -1.08 -0.40 14.36
C ALA A 126 -0.35 0.79 13.70
N THR A 127 0.56 0.51 12.78
CA THR A 127 1.31 1.52 12.04
C THR A 127 0.38 2.37 11.17
N GLN A 128 -0.60 1.75 10.50
CA GLN A 128 -1.62 2.48 9.76
C GLN A 128 -2.43 3.41 10.66
N LEU A 129 -2.89 2.93 11.81
CA LEU A 129 -3.65 3.76 12.76
C LEU A 129 -2.82 4.94 13.26
N LYS A 130 -1.55 4.72 13.59
CA LYS A 130 -0.62 5.76 14.00
C LYS A 130 -0.50 6.86 12.94
N TRP A 131 -0.16 6.49 11.71
CA TRP A 131 0.16 7.47 10.66
C TRP A 131 -1.09 8.03 9.97
N PHE A 132 -2.07 7.19 9.67
CA PHE A 132 -3.22 7.48 8.81
C PHE A 132 -4.58 7.41 9.53
N GLY A 133 -4.62 7.05 10.82
CA GLY A 133 -5.85 7.01 11.58
C GLY A 133 -6.80 5.92 11.07
N LEU A 134 -8.09 6.25 10.95
CA LEU A 134 -9.12 5.35 10.43
C LEU A 134 -9.33 5.48 8.91
N GLU A 135 -8.46 6.20 8.19
CA GLU A 135 -8.56 6.26 6.75
C GLU A 135 -8.26 4.90 6.13
N ALA A 136 -9.07 4.51 5.15
CA ALA A 136 -8.84 3.29 4.38
C ALA A 136 -7.55 3.45 3.58
N LEU A 137 -6.66 2.44 3.64
CA LEU A 137 -5.40 2.44 2.88
C LEU A 137 -5.64 2.62 1.38
N PHE A 138 -6.78 2.13 0.90
CA PHE A 138 -7.26 2.31 -0.45
C PHE A 138 -8.60 3.02 -0.45
N ASP A 139 -8.60 4.27 -0.91
CA ASP A 139 -9.84 4.98 -1.19
C ASP A 139 -10.32 4.70 -2.61
N PHE A 140 -11.06 3.59 -2.75
CA PHE A 140 -11.64 3.16 -4.02
C PHE A 140 -12.58 4.21 -4.65
N SER A 141 -13.04 5.21 -3.90
CA SER A 141 -13.86 6.31 -4.41
C SER A 141 -13.09 7.17 -5.45
N LYS A 142 -11.75 7.20 -5.33
CA LYS A 142 -10.86 7.96 -6.21
C LYS A 142 -10.49 7.20 -7.49
N LEU A 143 -10.94 5.96 -7.66
CA LEU A 143 -10.67 5.22 -8.88
C LEU A 143 -11.55 5.72 -10.04
N PRO A 144 -11.00 5.86 -11.25
CA PRO A 144 -11.79 6.25 -12.43
C PRO A 144 -13.00 5.33 -12.67
N GLN A 145 -12.87 4.05 -12.33
CA GLN A 145 -13.93 3.06 -12.48
C GLN A 145 -15.06 3.26 -11.46
N ALA A 146 -14.76 3.80 -10.27
CA ALA A 146 -15.77 4.14 -9.28
C ALA A 146 -16.59 5.34 -9.74
N ALA A 147 -15.94 6.37 -10.31
CA ALA A 147 -16.60 7.53 -10.91
C ALA A 147 -17.73 7.15 -11.88
N ASN A 148 -17.48 6.11 -12.68
CA ASN A 148 -18.35 5.70 -13.78
C ASN A 148 -19.34 4.58 -13.41
N SER A 149 -19.44 4.19 -12.13
CA SER A 149 -20.34 3.12 -11.69
C SER A 149 -21.38 3.63 -10.67
N PRO A 150 -22.60 3.99 -11.12
CA PRO A 150 -23.68 4.44 -10.22
C PRO A 150 -24.04 3.41 -9.13
N GLY A 151 -23.92 2.11 -9.44
CA GLY A 151 -24.18 1.02 -8.48
C GLY A 151 -23.15 0.95 -7.35
N TYR A 152 -21.89 1.32 -7.62
CA TYR A 152 -20.82 1.32 -6.63
C TYR A 152 -21.10 2.30 -5.49
N TRP A 153 -21.53 3.52 -5.81
CA TRP A 153 -21.79 4.56 -4.82
C TRP A 153 -23.00 4.26 -3.96
N ARG A 154 -24.05 3.68 -4.56
CA ARG A 154 -25.26 3.29 -3.84
C ARG A 154 -24.97 2.16 -2.86
N ALA A 155 -24.29 1.11 -3.31
CA ALA A 155 -23.86 0.01 -2.43
C ALA A 155 -22.93 0.47 -1.30
N ARG A 156 -22.07 1.46 -1.56
CA ARG A 156 -21.21 2.07 -0.55
C ARG A 156 -22.02 2.89 0.46
N ALA A 157 -23.00 3.67 0.01
CA ALA A 157 -23.90 4.42 0.88
C ALA A 157 -24.66 3.49 1.82
N ASP A 158 -25.23 2.41 1.29
CA ASP A 158 -25.96 1.40 2.04
C ASP A 158 -25.07 0.74 3.11
N ARG A 159 -23.82 0.36 2.75
CA ARG A 159 -22.85 -0.23 3.70
C ARG A 159 -22.47 0.72 4.83
N LEU A 160 -22.43 2.03 4.55
CA LEU A 160 -22.09 3.06 5.52
C LEU A 160 -23.31 3.65 6.25
N GLY A 161 -24.53 3.18 5.94
CA GLY A 161 -25.77 3.71 6.50
C GLY A 161 -26.05 5.17 6.10
N LEU A 162 -25.54 5.62 4.96
CA LEU A 162 -25.72 6.99 4.46
C LEU A 162 -26.97 7.08 3.59
N ALA A 163 -27.83 8.07 3.85
CA ALA A 163 -29.05 8.32 3.08
C ALA A 163 -28.78 8.79 1.64
N THR A 164 -27.60 9.37 1.40
CA THR A 164 -27.15 9.81 0.07
C THR A 164 -25.73 9.31 -0.19
N PRO A 165 -25.42 8.87 -1.43
CA PRO A 165 -24.06 8.53 -1.79
C PRO A 165 -23.16 9.78 -1.70
N PRO A 166 -21.93 9.64 -1.16
CA PRO A 166 -20.99 10.75 -1.12
C PRO A 166 -20.71 11.25 -2.54
N ALA A 167 -20.70 12.57 -2.72
CA ALA A 167 -20.46 13.19 -4.02
C ALA A 167 -19.07 12.80 -4.54
N PHE A 168 -19.01 12.34 -5.79
CA PHE A 168 -17.75 12.12 -6.48
C PHE A 168 -17.01 13.44 -6.64
N SER A 169 -15.75 13.50 -6.19
CA SER A 169 -14.82 14.56 -6.57
C SER A 169 -13.96 14.02 -7.72
N PRO A 170 -14.08 14.55 -8.95
CA PRO A 170 -13.23 14.14 -10.05
C PRO A 170 -11.76 14.30 -9.71
N LEU A 171 -10.95 13.30 -10.09
CA LEU A 171 -9.52 13.53 -10.21
C LEU A 171 -9.30 14.66 -11.21
N PRO A 172 -8.38 15.61 -10.96
CA PRO A 172 -8.09 16.68 -11.91
C PRO A 172 -7.67 16.07 -13.26
N GLU A 173 -8.23 16.59 -14.35
CA GLU A 173 -8.03 16.10 -15.73
C GLU A 173 -6.57 16.16 -16.20
N ASN A 174 -5.72 16.95 -15.53
CA ASN A 174 -4.32 17.11 -15.88
C ASN A 174 -3.38 16.53 -14.79
N PRO A 175 -2.61 15.47 -15.09
CA PRO A 175 -1.59 14.94 -14.19
C PRO A 175 -0.50 15.96 -13.82
N ALA A 176 -0.24 16.96 -14.66
CA ALA A 176 0.70 18.05 -14.40
C ALA A 176 0.14 19.11 -13.44
N GLN A 177 -1.13 19.00 -13.07
CA GLN A 177 -1.77 19.78 -12.00
C GLN A 177 -1.75 19.02 -10.67
N ARG A 178 -1.09 17.84 -10.60
CA ARG A 178 -0.52 17.38 -9.33
C ARG A 178 0.58 18.36 -8.98
N ASP A 179 0.25 19.28 -8.09
CA ASP A 179 1.10 20.29 -7.48
C ASP A 179 2.61 20.13 -7.82
N PRO A 180 3.18 21.02 -8.65
CA PRO A 180 4.62 21.07 -8.80
C PRO A 180 5.20 21.46 -7.44
N ALA A 181 5.92 20.52 -6.79
CA ALA A 181 6.56 20.70 -5.50
C ALA A 181 5.62 21.29 -4.44
N THR A 182 5.04 20.42 -3.60
CA THR A 182 4.34 20.84 -2.38
C THR A 182 5.28 21.73 -1.55
N THR A 183 5.12 23.05 -1.70
CA THR A 183 5.40 24.00 -0.64
C THR A 183 4.73 23.42 0.59
N VAL A 184 5.51 23.01 1.61
CA VAL A 184 4.97 22.47 2.85
C VAL A 184 3.92 23.48 3.32
N PRO A 185 2.61 23.17 3.22
CA PRO A 185 1.61 24.14 3.61
C PRO A 185 1.84 24.45 5.09
N PRO A 186 1.62 25.69 5.53
CA PRO A 186 1.78 26.03 6.93
C PRO A 186 0.98 25.02 7.75
N VAL A 187 1.64 24.48 8.77
CA VAL A 187 1.16 23.42 9.67
C VAL A 187 0.11 23.97 10.66
N THR A 188 -0.67 24.94 10.20
CA THR A 188 -1.79 25.52 10.92
C THR A 188 -3.04 24.72 10.58
N PRO A 189 -3.91 24.43 11.56
CA PRO A 189 -5.19 23.78 11.31
C PRO A 189 -6.03 24.56 10.29
N GLN A 190 -6.78 23.85 9.44
CA GLN A 190 -7.70 24.43 8.45
C GLN A 190 -9.04 23.68 8.45
N ALA A 191 -10.07 24.26 7.82
CA ALA A 191 -11.37 23.61 7.70
C ALA A 191 -11.25 22.23 7.02
N GLY A 192 -11.90 21.21 7.60
CA GLY A 192 -11.80 19.82 7.14
C GLY A 192 -10.69 19.00 7.80
N ASP A 193 -9.72 19.63 8.46
CA ASP A 193 -8.73 18.91 9.26
C ASP A 193 -9.37 18.26 10.49
N THR A 194 -8.71 17.21 11.00
CA THR A 194 -9.06 16.56 12.27
C THR A 194 -7.90 16.70 13.24
N VAL A 195 -8.16 17.00 14.50
CA VAL A 195 -7.13 17.04 15.54
C VAL A 195 -7.38 15.93 16.55
N ASP A 196 -6.41 15.02 16.69
CA ASP A 196 -6.42 14.05 17.78
C ASP A 196 -5.88 14.73 19.03
N LEU A 197 -6.73 14.96 20.02
CA LEU A 197 -6.37 15.59 21.29
C LEU A 197 -6.36 14.55 22.40
N LEU A 198 -5.17 14.25 22.94
CA LEU A 198 -4.99 13.44 24.13
C LEU A 198 -5.05 14.31 25.39
N ILE A 199 -5.84 13.86 26.35
CA ILE A 199 -5.91 14.43 27.69
C ILE A 199 -5.68 13.34 28.75
N ASP A 200 -5.17 13.75 29.91
CA ASP A 200 -5.09 12.90 31.11
C ASP A 200 -6.22 13.25 32.07
N ALA A 201 -6.67 12.28 32.88
CA ALA A 201 -7.79 12.45 33.81
C ALA A 201 -7.58 13.56 34.86
N ASP A 202 -6.32 13.85 35.21
CA ASP A 202 -5.91 14.91 36.14
C ASP A 202 -5.66 16.27 35.43
N CYS A 203 -5.75 16.32 34.10
CA CYS A 203 -5.55 17.55 33.34
C CYS A 203 -6.86 18.32 33.17
N GLN A 204 -6.92 19.53 33.71
CA GLN A 204 -8.09 20.42 33.59
C GLN A 204 -7.77 21.63 32.73
N GLU A 205 -7.23 22.69 33.34
CA GLU A 205 -7.10 24.01 32.71
C GLU A 205 -6.32 23.99 31.39
N ALA A 206 -5.11 23.42 31.38
CA ALA A 206 -4.28 23.33 30.18
C ALA A 206 -4.96 22.53 29.05
N CYS A 207 -5.68 21.46 29.40
CA CYS A 207 -6.39 20.63 28.42
C CYS A 207 -7.61 21.34 27.83
N TYR A 208 -8.38 22.07 28.64
CA TYR A 208 -9.48 22.90 28.13
C TYR A 208 -8.98 24.07 27.29
N GLN A 209 -7.89 24.72 27.69
CA GLN A 209 -7.26 25.79 26.91
C GLN A 209 -6.82 25.27 25.53
N LYS A 210 -6.21 24.09 25.47
CA LYS A 210 -5.80 23.48 24.20
C LYS A 210 -6.99 23.09 23.33
N LEU A 211 -8.04 22.51 23.92
CA LEU A 211 -9.29 22.19 23.22
C LEU A 211 -9.92 23.44 22.60
N ASN A 212 -10.05 24.51 23.40
CA ASN A 212 -10.56 25.80 22.93
C ASN A 212 -9.66 26.41 21.84
N GLN A 213 -8.33 26.32 21.97
CA GLN A 213 -7.39 26.80 20.96
C GLN A 213 -7.61 26.12 19.61
N VAL A 214 -7.79 24.80 19.59
CA VAL A 214 -8.02 24.04 18.35
C VAL A 214 -9.36 24.42 17.71
N LEU A 215 -10.40 24.57 18.52
CA LEU A 215 -11.76 24.87 18.04
C LEU A 215 -11.93 26.28 17.48
N LYS A 216 -11.02 27.23 17.79
CA LYS A 216 -10.96 28.55 17.16
C LYS A 216 -10.85 28.49 15.64
N THR A 217 -10.28 27.41 15.10
CA THR A 217 -10.21 27.21 13.65
C THR A 217 -11.57 26.70 13.15
N PRO A 218 -12.30 27.43 12.29
CA PRO A 218 -13.60 26.98 11.80
C PRO A 218 -13.48 25.67 11.01
N GLY A 219 -14.45 24.76 11.18
CA GLY A 219 -14.52 23.52 10.39
C GLY A 219 -13.53 22.41 10.76
N VAL A 220 -12.68 22.59 11.77
CA VAL A 220 -11.82 21.51 12.31
C VAL A 220 -12.64 20.57 13.19
N ARG A 221 -12.47 19.26 13.05
CA ARG A 221 -13.04 18.28 13.99
C ARG A 221 -12.01 17.85 15.02
N VAL A 222 -12.44 17.51 16.23
CA VAL A 222 -11.55 17.04 17.31
C VAL A 222 -11.94 15.62 17.68
N GLN A 223 -10.97 14.72 17.70
CA GLN A 223 -11.09 13.39 18.30
C GLN A 223 -10.45 13.46 19.68
N LEU A 224 -11.26 13.41 20.73
CA LEU A 224 -10.79 13.59 22.11
C LEU A 224 -10.52 12.23 22.75
N TYR A 225 -9.26 11.96 23.08
CA TYR A 225 -8.81 10.71 23.70
C TYR A 225 -8.51 10.94 25.18
N GLY A 226 -9.19 10.19 26.05
CA GLY A 226 -8.97 10.25 27.50
C GLY A 226 -8.06 9.13 28.00
N ARG A 227 -6.85 9.46 28.46
CA ARG A 227 -5.93 8.53 29.14
C ARG A 227 -6.13 8.60 30.66
N GLY A 228 -6.11 7.44 31.32
CA GLY A 228 -6.32 7.35 32.77
C GLY A 228 -7.78 7.45 33.22
N PHE A 229 -8.73 7.58 32.30
CA PHE A 229 -10.16 7.48 32.60
C PHE A 229 -10.58 6.00 32.74
N LYS A 230 -11.43 5.71 33.71
CA LYS A 230 -11.93 4.35 33.97
C LYS A 230 -12.82 3.82 32.84
N ASP A 231 -13.64 4.68 32.27
CA ASP A 231 -14.60 4.38 31.20
C ASP A 231 -14.93 5.63 30.38
N THR A 232 -15.75 5.46 29.32
CA THR A 232 -16.22 6.55 28.47
C THR A 232 -17.03 7.59 29.25
N GLN A 233 -17.77 7.18 30.28
CA GLN A 233 -18.60 8.08 31.07
C GLN A 233 -17.75 9.05 31.89
N GLY A 234 -16.60 8.61 32.40
CA GLY A 234 -15.63 9.48 33.06
C GLY A 234 -15.10 10.58 32.13
N LEU A 235 -14.85 10.25 30.85
CA LEU A 235 -14.44 11.24 29.85
C LEU A 235 -15.58 12.22 29.52
N LEU A 236 -16.82 11.74 29.40
CA LEU A 236 -17.99 12.59 29.19
C LEU A 236 -18.23 13.54 30.36
N ALA A 237 -18.12 13.06 31.61
CA ALA A 237 -18.23 13.89 32.81
C ALA A 237 -17.12 14.96 32.89
N TRP A 238 -15.93 14.67 32.35
CA TRP A 238 -14.88 15.68 32.18
C TRP A 238 -15.26 16.73 31.13
N MET A 239 -15.91 16.33 30.03
CA MET A 239 -16.41 17.26 29.01
C MET A 239 -17.57 18.13 29.51
N GLU A 240 -18.41 17.64 30.43
CA GLU A 240 -19.50 18.43 31.02
C GLU A 240 -18.99 19.66 31.78
N LYS A 241 -17.81 19.53 32.41
CA LYS A 241 -17.12 20.60 33.17
C LYS A 241 -16.35 21.58 32.29
N TRP A 242 -16.29 21.35 30.98
CA TRP A 242 -15.54 22.18 30.05
C TRP A 242 -16.08 23.62 30.02
N PRO A 243 -15.27 24.63 30.38
CA PRO A 243 -15.68 26.03 30.33
C PRO A 243 -15.67 26.53 28.88
N VAL A 244 -16.85 26.46 28.24
CA VAL A 244 -17.13 27.01 26.92
C VAL A 244 -18.34 27.94 27.00
N PRO A 245 -18.34 29.13 26.36
CA PRO A 245 -19.47 30.05 26.39
C PRO A 245 -20.76 29.39 25.88
N ALA A 246 -21.89 29.68 26.53
CA ALA A 246 -23.17 29.02 26.26
C ALA A 246 -23.61 29.18 24.79
N GLU A 247 -23.33 30.33 24.20
CA GLU A 247 -23.65 30.69 22.82
C GLU A 247 -22.90 29.85 21.78
N THR A 248 -21.71 29.34 22.11
CA THR A 248 -20.89 28.52 21.18
C THR A 248 -20.83 27.04 21.57
N ARG A 249 -21.36 26.68 22.74
CA ARG A 249 -21.28 25.32 23.30
C ARG A 249 -21.82 24.26 22.36
N ALA A 250 -22.97 24.50 21.73
CA ALA A 250 -23.60 23.52 20.83
C ALA A 250 -22.71 23.19 19.62
N ASP A 251 -22.19 24.20 18.93
CA ASP A 251 -21.26 24.03 17.80
C ASP A 251 -19.94 23.37 18.25
N ALA A 252 -19.39 23.85 19.38
CA ALA A 252 -18.14 23.36 19.93
C ALA A 252 -18.23 21.87 20.30
N VAL A 253 -19.32 21.44 20.95
CA VAL A 253 -19.58 20.03 21.28
C VAL A 253 -19.82 19.19 20.03
N ALA A 254 -20.56 19.69 19.03
CA ALA A 254 -20.81 18.96 17.79
C ALA A 254 -19.54 18.62 17.01
N ARG A 255 -18.47 19.40 17.19
CA ARG A 255 -17.16 19.20 16.55
C ARG A 255 -16.21 18.29 17.33
N VAL A 256 -16.56 17.88 18.55
CA VAL A 256 -15.72 17.05 19.43
C VAL A 256 -16.32 15.66 19.57
N ALA A 257 -15.57 14.65 19.14
CA ALA A 257 -15.94 13.25 19.28
C ALA A 257 -15.08 12.58 20.38
N PRO A 258 -15.66 12.16 21.51
CA PRO A 258 -14.94 11.40 22.54
C PRO A 258 -14.56 10.00 22.03
N ARG A 259 -13.34 9.56 22.34
CA ARG A 259 -12.75 8.28 21.91
C ARG A 259 -12.06 7.60 23.09
N ARG A 260 -12.08 6.27 23.09
CA ARG A 260 -11.26 5.46 23.99
C ARG A 260 -9.79 5.70 23.67
N PHE A 261 -8.96 5.88 24.69
CA PHE A 261 -7.51 5.98 24.51
C PHE A 261 -6.94 4.73 23.84
N ASP A 262 -6.11 4.96 22.82
CA ASP A 262 -5.35 3.93 22.13
C ASP A 262 -3.85 4.30 22.17
N PRO A 263 -2.99 3.51 22.83
CA PRO A 263 -1.57 3.81 22.93
C PRO A 263 -0.85 3.81 21.57
N VAL A 264 -1.43 3.19 20.53
CA VAL A 264 -0.85 3.16 19.18
C VAL A 264 -0.93 4.53 18.52
N ILE A 265 -2.05 5.24 18.67
CA ILE A 265 -2.27 6.57 18.05
C ILE A 265 -1.22 7.57 18.55
N PHE A 266 -0.89 7.51 19.84
CA PHE A 266 0.03 8.44 20.49
C PHE A 266 1.44 7.84 20.71
N GLY A 267 1.69 6.61 20.25
CA GLY A 267 2.94 5.89 20.48
C GLY A 267 4.15 6.60 19.88
N GLY A 268 5.02 7.14 20.73
CA GLY A 268 6.22 7.91 20.35
C GLY A 268 5.97 9.38 20.00
N LEU A 269 4.71 9.80 19.85
CA LEU A 269 4.31 11.19 19.55
C LEU A 269 3.68 11.90 20.77
N GLY A 270 3.19 11.13 21.75
CA GLY A 270 2.48 11.58 22.94
C GLY A 270 3.02 11.02 24.27
N ASN A 271 4.30 10.67 24.32
CA ASN A 271 4.98 10.16 25.52
C ASN A 271 5.24 11.24 26.60
N GLY A 272 4.49 12.34 26.57
CA GLY A 272 4.60 13.47 27.51
C GLY A 272 3.34 13.68 28.33
N LYS A 273 3.39 14.70 29.21
CA LYS A 273 2.23 15.19 29.95
C LYS A 273 1.21 15.77 28.98
N SER A 274 -0.07 15.46 29.17
CA SER A 274 -1.16 16.06 28.39
C SER A 274 -1.23 17.58 28.61
N PRO A 275 -1.78 18.36 27.66
CA PRO A 275 -2.41 17.91 26.41
C PRO A 275 -1.42 17.63 25.27
N VAL A 276 -1.73 16.63 24.44
CA VAL A 276 -1.03 16.37 23.18
C VAL A 276 -2.02 16.49 22.03
N ALA A 277 -1.77 17.41 21.10
CA ALA A 277 -2.63 17.63 19.94
C ALA A 277 -1.88 17.24 18.66
N LEU A 278 -2.46 16.34 17.86
CA LEU A 278 -1.92 15.94 16.56
C LEU A 278 -2.85 16.42 15.45
N LEU A 279 -2.35 17.29 14.57
CA LEU A 279 -3.07 17.72 13.38
C LEU A 279 -3.05 16.62 12.33
N ARG A 280 -4.24 16.18 11.89
CA ARG A 280 -4.44 15.29 10.75
C ARG A 280 -5.09 16.02 9.60
N ARG A 281 -4.52 15.84 8.41
CA ARG A 281 -5.10 16.28 7.14
C ARG A 281 -5.14 15.12 6.18
N GLN A 282 -6.36 14.74 5.77
CA GLN A 282 -6.60 13.54 4.96
C GLN A 282 -5.95 12.32 5.63
N GLY A 283 -6.40 12.03 6.87
CA GLY A 283 -5.96 10.90 7.71
C GLY A 283 -4.52 10.96 8.24
N ALA A 284 -3.61 11.56 7.49
CA ALA A 284 -2.19 11.63 7.82
C ALA A 284 -1.89 12.67 8.90
N VAL A 285 -1.11 12.28 9.92
CA VAL A 285 -0.54 13.24 10.88
C VAL A 285 0.41 14.19 10.14
N ARG A 286 0.13 15.48 10.23
CA ARG A 286 0.95 16.55 9.63
C ARG A 286 1.88 17.19 10.64
N ALA A 287 1.45 17.34 11.89
CA ALA A 287 2.31 17.73 13.00
C ALA A 287 1.65 17.60 14.37
N LYS A 288 2.44 17.92 15.39
CA LYS A 288 2.00 18.20 16.75
C LYS A 288 1.74 19.71 16.91
N LEU A 289 0.60 20.08 17.47
CA LEU A 289 0.17 21.46 17.71
C LEU A 289 0.48 21.93 19.12
#